data_AF-A0A151BIM5-F1
#
_entry.id   AF-A0A151BIM5-F1
#
_cell.length_a   1.000
_cell.length_b   1.000
_cell.length_c   1.000
_cell.angle_alpha   90.00
_cell.angle_beta   90.00
_cell.angle_gamma   90.00
#
_symmetry.space_group_name_H-M   'P 1'
#
loop_
_entity.id
_entity.type
_entity.pdbx_description
1 polymer ?
#
loop_
_entity_poly.entity_id
_entity_poly.type
_entity_poly.pdbx_seq_one_letter_code
_entity_poly.pdbx_strand_id
1 'polypeptide(L)' 'MYPIWREHELYGYLFELKHFVTCILNGKKPRETFKDGYIVNCMLDACYRSVKTGKCEKITI' A
#
# COMPACT_ATOMS: atom_id res chain seq x y z
N MET A 1 -5.81 -15.85 15.84
CA MET A 1 -4.59 -15.02 15.70
C MET A 1 -4.22 -14.57 17.11
N TYR A 2 -3.15 -15.12 17.67
CA TYR A 2 -2.69 -14.76 19.02
C TYR A 2 -1.92 -13.44 18.95
N PRO A 3 -2.07 -12.53 19.93
CA PRO A 3 -1.32 -11.28 19.92
C PRO A 3 0.17 -11.58 20.00
N ILE A 4 0.92 -11.18 18.99
CA ILE A 4 2.35 -11.40 18.93
C ILE A 4 3.01 -10.36 19.82
N TRP A 5 3.83 -10.82 20.76
CA TRP A 5 4.63 -9.92 21.60
C TRP A 5 5.56 -9.11 20.67
N ARG A 6 5.31 -7.80 20.53
CA ARG A 6 5.90 -6.85 19.53
C ARG A 6 5.21 -6.71 18.17
N GLU A 7 3.89 -6.90 18.08
CA GLU A 7 3.12 -6.59 16.86
C GLU A 7 3.47 -5.23 16.23
N HIS A 8 3.55 -4.17 17.04
CA HIS A 8 3.83 -2.81 16.57
C HIS A 8 5.20 -2.64 15.87
N GLU A 9 6.21 -3.46 16.22
CA GLU A 9 7.51 -3.45 15.55
C GLU A 9 7.51 -4.34 14.29
N LEU A 10 6.76 -5.45 14.33
CA LEU A 10 6.70 -6.44 13.25
C LEU A 10 5.80 -6.02 12.08
N TYR A 11 4.80 -5.17 12.31
CA TYR A 11 3.93 -4.64 11.24
C TYR A 11 4.66 -3.73 10.25
N GLY A 12 5.88 -3.27 10.56
CA GLY A 12 6.70 -2.49 9.61
C GLY A 12 6.42 -0.98 9.61
N TYR A 13 5.35 -0.49 10.25
CA TYR A 13 5.00 0.94 10.30
C TYR A 13 6.15 1.84 10.77
N LEU A 14 6.93 1.40 11.77
CA LEU A 14 8.08 2.15 12.27
C LEU A 14 9.17 2.32 11.20
N PHE A 15 9.40 1.30 10.37
CA PHE A 15 10.36 1.35 9.28
C PHE A 15 9.84 2.21 8.12
N GLU A 16 8.55 2.13 7.81
CA GLU A 16 7.91 2.98 6.80
C GLU A 16 7.99 4.47 7.17
N LEU A 17 7.63 4.81 8.41
CA LEU A 17 7.71 6.19 8.91
C LEU A 17 9.16 6.69 8.94
N LYS A 18 10.11 5.86 9.38
CA LYS A 18 11.54 6.21 9.34
C LYS A 18 12.02 6.46 7.92
N HIS A 19 11.60 5.65 6.94
CA HIS A 19 11.93 5.86 5.54
C HIS A 19 11.37 7.18 5.01
N PHE A 20 10.09 7.47 5.31
CA PHE A 20 9.43 8.71 4.92
C PHE A 20 10.14 9.96 5.45
N VAL A 21 10.43 10.00 6.76
CA VAL A 21 11.15 11.13 7.38
C VAL A 21 12.57 11.26 6.81
N THR A 22 13.27 10.14 6.60
CA THR A 22 14.62 10.15 6.02
C THR A 22 14.62 10.68 4.58
N CYS A 23 13.62 10.33 3.78
CA CYS A 23 13.46 10.85 2.41
C CYS A 23 13.19 12.36 2.40
N ILE A 24 12.34 12.86 3.30
CA ILE A 24 12.08 14.30 3.46
C ILE A 24 13.37 15.04 3.84
N LEU A 25 14.09 14.56 4.85
CA LEU A 25 15.33 15.20 5.32
C LEU A 25 16.43 15.24 4.24
N ASN A 26 16.53 14.20 3.42
CA ASN A 26 17.53 14.11 2.36
C ASN A 26 17.09 14.70 1.02
N GLY A 27 15.87 15.26 0.93
CA GLY A 27 15.29 15.74 -0.33
C GLY A 27 15.16 14.66 -1.40
N LYS A 28 15.12 13.38 -1.00
CA LYS A 28 15.00 12.22 -1.90
C LYS A 28 13.54 11.84 -2.06
N LYS A 29 13.16 11.41 -3.27
CA LYS A 29 11.81 10.89 -3.50
C LYS A 29 11.63 9.59 -2.69
N PRO A 30 10.51 9.42 -1.98
CA PRO A 30 10.18 8.15 -1.34
C PRO A 30 10.08 7.04 -2.40
N ARG A 31 10.28 5.80 -1.97
CA ARG A 31 10.26 4.63 -2.87
C ARG A 31 8.86 4.39 -3.47
N GLU A 32 7.81 4.67 -2.70
CA GLU A 32 6.41 4.65 -3.14
C GLU A 32 6.00 6.05 -3.58
N THR A 33 5.47 6.19 -4.79
CA THR A 33 4.95 7.46 -5.32
C THR A 33 3.41 7.44 -5.31
N PHE A 34 2.79 8.62 -5.42
CA PHE A 34 1.34 8.74 -5.59
C PHE A 34 0.79 7.88 -6.73
N LYS A 35 1.56 7.71 -7.82
CA LYS A 35 1.16 6.89 -8.96
C LYS A 35 1.02 5.40 -8.59
N ASP A 36 1.89 4.89 -7.73
CA ASP A 36 1.81 3.51 -7.23
C ASP A 36 0.51 3.32 -6.42
N GLY A 37 0.21 4.26 -5.52
CA GLY A 37 -1.05 4.27 -4.77
C GLY A 37 -2.30 4.35 -5.67
N TYR A 38 -2.25 5.13 -6.74
CA TYR A 38 -3.34 5.22 -7.72
C TYR A 38 -3.56 3.88 -8.44
N ILE A 39 -2.49 3.21 -8.87
CA ILE A 39 -2.57 1.90 -9.53
C ILE A 39 -3.19 0.85 -8.58
N VAL A 40 -2.78 0.83 -7.32
CA VAL A 40 -3.34 -0.08 -6.31
C VAL A 40 -4.83 0.19 -6.10
N ASN A 41 -5.24 1.46 -6.05
CA ASN A 41 -6.64 1.81 -5.92
C ASN A 41 -7.47 1.35 -7.13
N CYS A 42 -6.93 1.50 -8.36
CA CYS A 42 -7.55 0.96 -9.56
C CYS A 42 -7.67 -0.57 -9.56
N MET A 43 -6.66 -1.28 -9.01
CA MET A 43 -6.73 -2.73 -8.84
C MET A 43 -7.81 -3.13 -7.84
N LEU A 44 -7.90 -2.42 -6.70
CA LEU A 44 -8.95 -2.66 -5.70
C LEU A 44 -10.34 -2.45 -6.29
N ASP A 45 -10.53 -1.38 -7.07
CA ASP A 45 -11.79 -1.11 -7.75
C ASP A 45 -12.16 -2.22 -8.74
N ALA A 46 -11.19 -2.74 -9.50
CA ALA A 46 -11.41 -3.89 -10.38
C ALA A 46 -11.80 -5.16 -9.60
N CYS A 47 -11.19 -5.40 -8.43
CA CYS A 47 -11.58 -6.50 -7.54
C CYS A 47 -13.03 -6.35 -7.03
N TYR A 48 -13.41 -5.14 -6.60
CA TYR A 48 -14.80 -4.88 -6.15
C TYR A 48 -15.82 -5.07 -7.29
N ARG A 49 -15.49 -4.65 -8.51
CA ARG A 49 -16.32 -4.90 -9.70
C ARG A 49 -16.41 -6.39 -10.04
N SER A 50 -15.30 -7.11 -9.89
CA SER A 50 -15.23 -8.56 -10.12
C SER A 50 -16.12 -9.34 -9.15
N VAL A 51 -16.15 -8.95 -7.87
CA VAL A 51 -17.05 -9.55 -6.87
C VAL A 51 -18.52 -9.35 -7.24
N LYS A 52 -18.90 -8.18 -7.76
CA LYS A 52 -20.28 -7.90 -8.17
C LYS A 52 -20.70 -8.65 -9.44
N THR A 53 -19.78 -8.85 -10.37
CA THR A 53 -20.08 -9.45 -11.69
C THR A 53 -19.78 -10.95 -11.76
N GLY A 54 -19.02 -11.50 -10.81
CA GLY A 54 -18.57 -12.89 -10.79
C GLY A 54 -17.56 -13.24 -11.90
N LYS A 55 -17.01 -12.23 -12.59
CA LYS A 55 -16.06 -12.39 -13.70
C LYS A 55 -14.80 -11.56 -13.45
N CYS A 56 -13.66 -11.99 -13.99
CA CYS A 56 -12.45 -11.17 -13.97
C CYS A 56 -12.65 -9.92 -14.84
N GLU A 57 -12.73 -8.76 -14.20
CA GLU A 57 -12.86 -7.45 -14.83
C GLU A 57 -11.45 -6.87 -15.11
N LYS A 58 -11.32 -6.07 -16.18
CA LYS A 58 -10.03 -5.46 -16.52
C LYS A 58 -9.71 -4.29 -15.59
N ILE A 59 -8.45 -4.22 -15.15
CA ILE A 59 -7.92 -3.08 -14.38
C ILE A 59 -7.82 -1.88 -15.34
N THR A 60 -8.52 -0.80 -15.03
CA THR A 60 -8.45 0.46 -15.79
C THR A 60 -7.48 1.40 -15.07
N ILE A 61 -6.44 1.86 -15.75
CA ILE A 61 -5.36 2.71 -15.23
C ILE A 61 -5.43 4.06 -15.92
#